data_AF-A0A7T4UJ96-F1
#
_entry.id   AF-A0A7T4UJ96-F1
#
_cell.length_a   1.000
_cell.length_b   1.000
_cell.length_c   1.000
_cell.angle_alpha   90.00
_cell.angle_beta   90.00
_cell.angle_gamma   90.00
#
_symmetry.space_group_name_H-M   'P 1'
#
loop_
_entity.id
_entity.type
_entity.pdbx_description
1 polymer ?
#
loop_
_entity_poly.entity_id
_entity_poly.type
_entity_poly.pdbx_seq_one_letter_code
_entity_poly.pdbx_strand_id
1 'polypeptide(L)'
;MKQNIMVSYPKKTSTPVHVHYSITQQGNFKTITCAVPSIEEIPTWLELRKFELVAMKYNGNFELLFEHRKYEKNMDTVLFMDKVFESIIAVSN
;
A
#
# COMPACT_ATOMS: atom_id res chain seq x y z
N MET A 1 5.73 -6.59 13.51
CA MET A 1 4.43 -6.28 14.13
C MET A 1 3.40 -6.14 13.03
N LYS A 2 2.22 -6.76 13.14
CA LYS A 2 1.13 -6.59 12.16
C LYS A 2 0.28 -5.39 12.60
N GLN A 3 0.06 -4.44 11.71
CA GLN A 3 -0.71 -3.22 11.91
C GLN A 3 -1.87 -3.19 10.91
N ASN A 4 -2.81 -2.26 11.11
CA ASN A 4 -3.91 -2.04 10.18
C ASN A 4 -4.04 -0.55 9.86
N ILE A 5 -4.60 -0.26 8.69
CA ILE A 5 -4.94 1.10 8.27
C ILE A 5 -6.17 1.05 7.37
N MET A 6 -7.05 2.04 7.51
CA MET A 6 -8.13 2.26 6.55
C MET A 6 -7.66 3.24 5.50
N VAL A 7 -7.76 2.84 4.23
CA VAL A 7 -7.36 3.68 3.11
C VAL A 7 -8.59 3.99 2.26
N SER A 8 -8.91 5.27 2.19
CA SER A 8 -9.96 5.78 1.31
C SER A 8 -9.36 6.11 -0.05
N TYR A 9 -9.75 5.35 -1.07
CA TYR A 9 -9.37 5.62 -2.45
C TYR A 9 -10.17 6.84 -2.98
N PRO A 10 -9.56 7.83 -3.67
CA PRO A 10 -10.09 9.20 -3.79
C PRO A 10 -11.34 9.37 -4.68
N LYS A 11 -11.93 8.30 -5.21
CA LYS A 11 -13.26 8.38 -5.80
C LYS A 11 -14.25 8.65 -4.66
N LYS A 12 -15.00 9.75 -4.73
CA LYS A 12 -15.92 10.22 -3.67
C LYS A 12 -16.92 9.18 -3.15
N THR A 13 -17.14 8.09 -3.88
CA THR A 13 -18.06 7.00 -3.58
C THR A 13 -17.38 5.72 -3.11
N SER A 14 -16.05 5.69 -3.02
CA SER A 14 -15.32 4.47 -2.65
C SER A 14 -15.42 4.21 -1.16
N THR A 15 -15.88 3.01 -0.82
CA THR A 15 -15.80 2.48 0.55
C THR A 15 -14.33 2.40 0.98
N PRO A 16 -13.98 2.83 2.20
CA PRO A 16 -12.65 2.62 2.76
C PRO A 16 -12.29 1.15 2.75
N VAL A 17 -11.05 0.82 2.40
CA VAL A 17 -10.56 -0.56 2.38
C VAL A 17 -9.64 -0.77 3.59
N HIS A 18 -9.88 -1.84 4.37
CA HIS A 18 -8.94 -2.23 5.41
C HIS A 18 -7.71 -2.91 4.81
N VAL A 19 -6.54 -2.41 5.20
CA VAL A 19 -5.25 -2.97 4.83
C VAL A 19 -4.51 -3.38 6.08
N HIS A 20 -4.22 -4.67 6.21
CA HIS A 20 -3.27 -5.18 7.18
C HIS A 20 -1.87 -5.07 6.59
N TYR A 21 -0.92 -4.58 7.37
CA TYR A 21 0.45 -4.44 6.90
C TYR A 21 1.48 -4.80 7.96
N SER A 22 2.68 -5.14 7.50
CA SER A 22 3.86 -5.28 8.35
C SER A 22 5.05 -4.62 7.67
N ILE A 23 5.85 -3.91 8.46
CA ILE A 23 7.05 -3.24 7.99
C ILE A 23 8.27 -4.05 8.42
N THR A 24 9.16 -4.33 7.48
CA THR A 24 10.52 -4.80 7.72
C THR A 24 11.49 -3.76 7.20
N GLN A 25 12.58 -3.53 7.93
CA GLN A 25 13.62 -2.58 7.53
C GLN A 25 14.95 -3.33 7.45
N GLN A 26 15.65 -3.18 6.32
CA GLN A 26 16.97 -3.73 6.09
C GLN A 26 17.86 -2.63 5.49
N GLY A 27 18.74 -2.07 6.32
CA GLY A 27 19.57 -0.93 5.94
C GLY A 27 18.72 0.28 5.53
N ASN A 28 18.90 0.73 4.29
CA ASN A 28 18.17 1.87 3.70
C ASN A 28 16.83 1.47 3.07
N PHE A 29 16.50 0.19 3.05
CA PHE A 29 15.25 -0.30 2.48
C PHE A 29 14.21 -0.56 3.57
N LYS A 30 12.97 -0.14 3.28
CA LYS A 30 11.78 -0.41 4.07
C LYS A 30 10.82 -1.19 3.18
N THR A 31 10.55 -2.44 3.53
CA THR A 31 9.59 -3.29 2.83
C THR A 31 8.31 -3.35 3.65
N ILE A 32 7.21 -3.00 3.00
CA ILE A 32 5.87 -3.01 3.58
C ILE A 32 5.09 -4.12 2.89
N THR A 33 4.78 -5.19 3.62
CA THR A 33 3.94 -6.28 3.13
C THR A 33 2.49 -5.98 3.50
N CYS A 34 1.63 -5.84 2.50
CA CYS A 34 0.22 -5.48 2.66
C CYS A 34 -0.70 -6.65 2.31
N ALA A 35 -1.82 -6.76 3.02
CA ALA A 35 -2.88 -7.73 2.79
C ALA A 35 -4.26 -7.14 3.10
N VAL A 36 -5.19 -7.25 2.15
CA VAL A 36 -6.60 -6.91 2.32
C VAL A 36 -7.35 -8.16 2.79
N PRO A 37 -8.06 -8.11 3.93
CA PRO A 37 -8.80 -9.26 4.46
C PRO A 37 -9.91 -9.72 3.50
N SER A 38 -10.05 -11.04 3.32
CA SER A 38 -11.08 -11.62 2.44
C SER A 38 -12.52 -11.56 2.97
N ILE A 39 -12.71 -11.06 4.20
CA ILE A 39 -14.01 -11.00 4.89
C ILE A 39 -14.84 -9.76 4.52
N GLU A 40 -14.26 -8.82 3.77
CA GLU A 40 -14.92 -7.58 3.37
C GLU A 40 -15.41 -7.65 1.92
N GLU A 41 -16.48 -6.90 1.61
CA GLU A 41 -16.89 -6.64 0.23
C GLU A 41 -15.79 -5.86 -0.47
N ILE A 42 -14.95 -6.59 -1.21
CA ILE A 42 -13.81 -6.00 -1.90
C ILE A 42 -14.32 -5.29 -3.15
N PRO A 43 -13.94 -4.02 -3.36
CA PRO A 43 -14.31 -3.32 -4.56
C PRO A 43 -13.81 -4.05 -5.81
N THR A 44 -14.63 -4.11 -6.86
CA THR A 44 -14.32 -4.83 -8.11
C THR A 44 -13.09 -4.30 -8.83
N TRP A 45 -12.72 -3.04 -8.58
CA TRP A 45 -11.51 -2.43 -9.13
C TRP A 45 -10.22 -2.88 -8.43
N LEU A 46 -10.29 -3.50 -7.24
CA LEU A 46 -9.10 -3.94 -6.51
C LEU A 46 -8.67 -5.35 -6.96
N GLU A 47 -7.73 -5.40 -7.90
CA GLU A 47 -7.23 -6.66 -8.46
C GLU A 47 -6.25 -7.39 -7.53
N LEU A 48 -5.54 -6.64 -6.67
CA LEU A 48 -4.51 -7.18 -5.78
C LEU A 48 -4.94 -7.11 -4.31
N ARG A 49 -5.06 -8.28 -3.68
CA ARG A 49 -5.33 -8.41 -2.24
C ARG A 49 -4.09 -8.52 -1.39
N LYS A 50 -2.96 -8.89 -2.00
CA LYS A 50 -1.66 -9.00 -1.33
C LYS A 50 -0.62 -8.37 -2.25
N PHE A 51 0.17 -7.48 -1.69
CA PHE A 51 1.20 -6.78 -2.43
C PHE A 51 2.29 -6.31 -1.47
N GLU A 52 3.46 -6.07 -2.02
CA GLU A 52 4.58 -5.50 -1.29
C GLU A 52 4.87 -4.10 -1.80
N LEU A 53 5.33 -3.22 -0.93
CA LEU A 53 5.79 -1.88 -1.28
C LEU A 53 7.21 -1.76 -0.75
N VAL A 54 8.16 -1.56 -1.65
CA VAL A 54 9.57 -1.40 -1.26
C VAL A 54 9.90 0.07 -1.40
N ALA A 55 10.32 0.68 -0.31
CA ALA A 55 10.80 2.05 -0.30
C ALA A 55 12.28 2.12 0.06
N MET A 56 12.97 3.08 -0.53
CA MET A 56 14.36 3.37 -0.23
C MET A 56 14.45 4.72 0.46
N LYS A 57 15.31 4.82 1.47
CA LYS A 57 15.59 6.08 2.14
C LYS A 57 16.49 6.94 1.25
N TYR A 58 15.98 8.08 0.80
CA TYR A 58 16.70 9.09 0.03
C TYR A 58 16.52 10.46 0.70
N ASN A 59 17.61 11.18 0.95
CA ASN A 59 17.60 12.51 1.60
C ASN A 59 16.77 12.60 2.90
N GLY A 60 16.78 11.53 3.71
CA GLY A 60 16.03 11.49 4.97
C GLY A 60 14.58 10.98 4.85
N ASN A 61 14.01 10.94 3.64
CA ASN A 61 12.65 10.50 3.37
C ASN A 61 12.62 9.11 2.73
N PHE A 62 11.50 8.39 2.87
CA PHE A 62 11.30 7.11 2.19
C PHE A 62 10.52 7.34 0.89
N GLU A 63 11.12 6.96 -0.22
CA GLU A 63 10.50 7.03 -1.55
C GLU A 63 10.20 5.62 -2.06
N LEU A 64 9.00 5.42 -2.62
CA LEU A 64 8.58 4.15 -3.17
C LEU A 64 9.42 3.81 -4.41
N LEU A 65 10.00 2.61 -4.44
CA LEU A 65 10.69 2.11 -5.62
C LEU A 65 9.68 1.70 -6.68
N PHE A 66 9.86 2.22 -7.89
CA PHE A 66 9.05 1.82 -9.03
C PHE A 66 9.35 0.36 -9.40
N GLU A 67 8.32 -0.49 -9.37
CA GLU A 67 8.43 -1.87 -9.80
C GLU A 67 7.44 -2.13 -10.94
N HIS A 68 7.94 -2.13 -12.18
CA HIS A 68 7.14 -2.21 -13.41
C HIS A 68 6.08 -3.32 -13.41
N ARG A 69 6.40 -4.49 -12.84
CA ARG A 69 5.48 -5.64 -12.75
C ARG A 69 4.22 -5.36 -11.93
N LYS A 70 4.24 -4.38 -11.02
CA LYS A 70 3.07 -3.95 -10.23
C LYS A 70 2.14 -3.03 -11.03
N TYR A 71 2.62 -2.44 -12.13
CA TYR A 71 1.89 -1.52 -12.98
C TYR A 71 1.22 -2.20 -14.20
N GLU A 72 1.24 -3.53 -14.27
CA GLU A 72 0.42 -4.31 -15.22
C GLU A 72 -1.05 -4.43 -14.78
N LYS A 73 -1.40 -3.89 -13.60
CA LYS A 73 -2.76 -3.90 -13.07
C LYS A 73 -3.57 -2.72 -13.57
N ASN A 74 -4.88 -2.77 -13.37
CA ASN A 74 -5.69 -1.59 -13.63
C ASN A 74 -5.19 -0.39 -12.82
N MET A 75 -5.36 0.79 -13.41
CA MET A 75 -4.86 2.04 -12.86
C MET A 75 -5.40 2.33 -11.45
N ASP A 76 -6.63 1.90 -11.14
CA ASP A 76 -7.22 2.11 -9.82
C ASP A 76 -6.52 1.30 -8.72
N THR A 77 -6.13 0.07 -9.01
CA THR A 77 -5.35 -0.78 -8.09
C THR A 77 -3.98 -0.14 -7.81
N VAL A 78 -3.32 0.36 -8.85
CA VAL A 78 -2.01 1.01 -8.73
C VAL A 78 -2.11 2.26 -7.85
N LEU A 79 -3.05 3.16 -8.16
CA LEU A 79 -3.25 4.39 -7.41
C LEU A 79 -3.65 4.11 -5.94
N PHE A 80 -4.40 3.03 -5.70
CA PHE A 80 -4.70 2.59 -4.35
C PHE A 80 -3.44 2.15 -3.59
N MET A 81 -2.56 1.39 -4.22
CA MET A 81 -1.28 0.97 -3.63
C MET A 81 -0.40 2.17 -3.27
N ASP A 82 -0.32 3.17 -4.14
CA ASP A 82 0.38 4.43 -3.85
C ASP A 82 -0.23 5.14 -2.64
N LYS A 83 -1.57 5.16 -2.53
CA LYS A 83 -2.24 5.78 -1.40
C LYS A 83 -2.04 5.03 -0.08
N VAL A 84 -1.98 3.71 -0.15
CA VAL A 84 -1.62 2.84 0.99
C VAL A 84 -0.20 3.17 1.46
N PHE A 85 0.75 3.30 0.54
CA PHE A 85 2.12 3.67 0.87
C PHE A 85 2.19 5.00 1.62
N GLU A 86 1.60 6.05 1.04
CA GLU A 86 1.59 7.40 1.65
C GLU A 86 1.00 7.37 3.06
N SER A 87 -0.12 6.65 3.22
CA SER A 87 -0.86 6.59 4.48
C SER A 87 -0.05 5.85 5.56
N ILE A 88 0.68 4.79 5.19
CA ILE A 88 1.54 4.06 6.12
C ILE A 88 2.78 4.87 6.50
N ILE A 89 3.44 5.52 5.54
CA ILE A 89 4.64 6.33 5.81
C ILE A 89 4.32 7.55 6.68
N ALA A 90 3.17 8.20 6.46
CA ALA A 90 2.74 9.36 7.25
C ALA A 90 2.59 9.06 8.75
N VAL A 91 2.27 7.81 9.12
CA VAL A 91 2.10 7.39 10.52
C VAL A 91 3.29 6.60 11.08
N SER A 92 4.27 6.25 10.23
CA SER A 92 5.42 5.39 10.60
C SER A 92 6.77 6.12 10.62
N ASN A 93 6.76 7.44 10.43
CA ASN A 93 7.91 8.34 10.59
C ASN A 93 7.73 9.18 11.85
#